data_AF-A0A7Y3YTS0-F1
#
_entry.id   AF-A0A7Y3YTS0-F1
#
_cell.length_a   1.000
_cell.length_b   1.000
_cell.length_c   1.000
_cell.angle_alpha   90.00
_cell.angle_beta   90.00
_cell.angle_gamma   90.00
#
_symmetry.space_group_name_H-M   'P 1'
#
loop_
_entity.id
_entity.type
_entity.pdbx_description
1 polymer ?
#
loop_
_entity_poly.entity_id
_entity_poly.type
_entity_poly.pdbx_seq_one_letter_code
_entity_poly.pdbx_strand_id
1 'polypeptide(L)'
;MYSIDTNVFFMATGCNFQSDIGVRFRQIAIRSLHKVIDDIFHRRESNRALAHKVKGIALSCGAIEIARICLKLEHYDAVINKSAGKKILMDMSNAMIHLCEA
;
A
#
# COMPACT_ATOMS: atom_id res chain seq x y z
N MET A 1 0.23 -15.87 -1.16
CA MET A 1 1.03 -15.11 -0.18
C MET A 1 1.60 -13.91 -0.91
N TYR A 2 1.50 -12.70 -0.36
CA TYR A 2 2.09 -11.50 -0.97
C TYR A 2 3.61 -11.49 -0.72
N SER A 3 4.37 -10.83 -1.59
CA SER A 3 5.82 -10.70 -1.45
C SER A 3 6.31 -9.34 -1.91
N ILE A 4 7.46 -8.92 -1.39
CA ILE A 4 8.18 -7.76 -1.89
C ILE A 4 9.18 -8.22 -2.95
N ASP A 5 9.10 -7.63 -4.15
CA ASP A 5 10.18 -7.70 -5.12
C ASP A 5 11.26 -6.67 -4.75
N THR A 6 12.38 -7.15 -4.22
CA THR A 6 13.49 -6.29 -3.79
C THR A 6 14.20 -5.60 -4.95
N ASN A 7 14.14 -6.13 -6.16
CA ASN A 7 14.69 -5.47 -7.35
C ASN A 7 13.82 -4.28 -7.71
N VAL A 8 12.49 -4.44 -7.66
CA VAL A 8 11.55 -3.33 -7.90
C VAL A 8 11.70 -2.27 -6.81
N PHE A 9 11.86 -2.67 -5.54
CA PHE A 9 12.18 -1.75 -4.45
C PHE A 9 13.45 -0.94 -4.76
N PHE A 10 14.52 -1.61 -5.17
CA PHE A 10 15.78 -0.95 -5.52
C PHE A 10 15.61 0.02 -6.68
N MET A 11 14.91 -0.39 -7.75
CA MET A 11 14.64 0.46 -8.91
C MET A 11 13.80 1.69 -8.55
N ALA A 12 12.86 1.56 -7.60
CA ALA A 12 11.98 2.66 -7.19
C ALA A 12 12.64 3.62 -6.20
N THR A 13 13.53 3.13 -5.33
CA THR A 13 14.07 3.89 -4.20
C THR A 13 15.56 4.23 -4.33
N GLY A 14 16.29 3.53 -5.20
CA GLY A 14 17.74 3.63 -5.35
C GLY A 14 18.54 2.99 -4.21
N CYS A 15 17.90 2.23 -3.30
CA CYS A 15 18.58 1.62 -2.15
C CYS A 15 18.20 0.16 -1.95
N ASN A 16 19.12 -0.61 -1.35
CA ASN A 16 18.89 -2.02 -1.04
C ASN A 16 17.86 -2.14 0.08
N PHE A 17 16.94 -3.10 -0.07
CA PHE A 17 15.84 -3.34 0.87
C PHE A 17 16.29 -3.50 2.32
N GLN A 18 17.40 -4.22 2.55
CA GLN A 18 17.96 -4.48 3.89
C GLN A 18 18.99 -3.44 4.36
N SER A 19 19.31 -2.43 3.55
CA SER A 19 20.21 -1.36 4.01
C SER A 19 19.53 -0.47 5.05
N ASP A 20 20.30 0.24 5.87
CA ASP A 20 19.75 1.20 6.84
C ASP A 20 18.80 2.22 6.19
N ILE A 21 19.13 2.67 4.96
CA ILE A 21 18.29 3.58 4.18
C ILE A 21 17.02 2.86 3.71
N GLY A 22 17.14 1.63 3.22
CA GLY A 22 16.00 0.79 2.85
C GLY A 22 15.03 0.58 4.01
N VAL A 23 15.55 0.25 5.20
CA VAL A 23 14.77 0.14 6.43
C VAL A 23 14.03 1.45 6.74
N ARG A 24 14.69 2.61 6.61
CA ARG A 24 14.03 3.93 6.80
C ARG A 24 12.90 4.16 5.80
N PHE A 25 13.07 3.79 4.52
CA PHE A 25 12.00 3.87 3.53
C PHE A 25 10.80 3.00 3.93
N ARG A 26 11.03 1.77 4.39
CA ARG A 26 9.96 0.88 4.85
C ARG A 26 9.23 1.43 6.07
N GLN A 27 9.95 2.04 7.01
CA GLN A 27 9.32 2.73 8.15
C GLN A 27 8.46 3.93 7.72
N ILE A 28 8.85 4.67 6.68
CA ILE A 28 8.03 5.75 6.10
C ILE A 28 6.76 5.16 5.45
N ALA A 29 6.90 4.05 4.71
CA ALA A 29 5.77 3.34 4.12
C ALA A 29 4.79 2.86 5.20
N ILE A 30 5.26 2.22 6.26
CA ILE A 30 4.44 1.76 7.40
C ILE A 30 3.67 2.93 8.04
N ARG A 31 4.34 4.06 8.32
CA ARG A 31 3.67 5.25 8.88
C ARG A 31 2.60 5.80 7.94
N SER A 32 2.85 5.77 6.63
CA SER A 32 1.90 6.23 5.62
C SER A 32 0.69 5.30 5.53
N LEU A 33 0.89 3.99 5.66
CA LEU A 33 -0.19 2.99 5.68
C LEU A 33 -1.06 3.12 6.93
N HIS A 34 -0.47 3.35 8.10
CA HIS A 34 -1.25 3.66 9.31
C HIS A 34 -2.12 4.91 9.13
N LYS A 35 -1.60 5.96 8.49
CA LYS A 35 -2.40 7.15 8.17
C LYS A 35 -3.56 6.82 7.23
N VAL A 36 -3.35 5.98 6.22
CA VAL A 36 -4.43 5.52 5.34
C VAL A 36 -5.51 4.77 6.14
N ILE A 37 -5.10 3.90 7.05
CA ILE A 37 -6.00 3.15 7.95
C ILE A 37 -6.84 4.14 8.78
N ASP A 38 -6.22 5.14 9.38
CA ASP A 38 -6.93 6.20 10.11
C ASP A 38 -7.90 6.96 9.22
N ASP A 39 -7.49 7.32 8.01
CA ASP A 39 -8.34 8.06 7.06
C ASP A 39 -9.55 7.22 6.60
N ILE A 40 -9.42 5.88 6.53
CA ILE A 40 -10.54 4.95 6.31
C ILE A 40 -11.54 5.01 7.47
N PHE A 41 -11.06 4.90 8.72
CA PHE A 41 -11.90 4.91 9.92
C PHE A 41 -12.67 6.22 10.07
N HIS A 42 -11.97 7.35 9.87
CA HIS A 42 -12.55 8.68 10.00
C HIS A 42 -13.30 9.16 8.75
N ARG A 43 -13.38 8.33 7.69
CA ARG A 43 -14.07 8.63 6.42
C ARG A 43 -13.60 9.94 5.78
N ARG A 44 -12.32 10.27 5.91
CA ARG A 44 -11.75 11.54 5.45
C ARG A 44 -11.59 11.61 3.93
N GLU A 45 -11.47 10.46 3.28
CA GLU A 45 -11.23 10.36 1.85
C GLU A 45 -12.09 9.27 1.19
N SER A 46 -12.26 9.39 -0.13
CA SER A 46 -12.95 8.38 -0.93
C SER A 46 -12.11 7.11 -1.07
N ASN A 47 -12.76 5.97 -1.30
CA ASN A 47 -12.06 4.71 -1.55
C ASN A 47 -11.11 4.82 -2.73
N ARG A 48 -11.51 5.51 -3.82
CA ARG A 48 -10.62 5.82 -4.95
C ARG A 48 -9.34 6.54 -4.54
N ALA A 49 -9.44 7.59 -3.72
CA ALA A 49 -8.27 8.37 -3.29
C ALA A 49 -7.34 7.54 -2.39
N LEU A 50 -7.92 6.76 -1.47
CA LEU A 50 -7.19 5.86 -0.59
C LEU A 50 -6.51 4.74 -1.38
N ALA A 51 -7.21 4.14 -2.35
CA ALA A 51 -6.65 3.14 -3.25
C ALA A 51 -5.46 3.68 -4.06
N HIS A 52 -5.55 4.92 -4.55
CA HIS A 52 -4.46 5.57 -5.24
C HIS A 52 -3.21 5.71 -4.35
N LYS A 53 -3.40 6.10 -3.08
CA LYS A 53 -2.29 6.21 -2.11
C LYS A 53 -1.65 4.86 -1.81
N VAL A 54 -2.45 3.84 -1.48
CA VAL A 54 -1.92 2.50 -1.17
C VAL A 54 -1.20 1.91 -2.38
N LYS A 55 -1.75 2.12 -3.60
CA LYS A 55 -1.09 1.72 -4.85
C LYS A 55 0.29 2.36 -4.98
N GLY A 56 0.42 3.66 -4.74
CA GLY A 56 1.70 4.37 -4.79
C GLY A 56 2.72 3.79 -3.81
N ILE A 57 2.31 3.57 -2.56
CA ILE A 57 3.17 2.97 -1.52
C ILE A 57 3.59 1.55 -1.93
N ALA A 58 2.65 0.73 -2.39
CA ALA A 58 2.91 -0.65 -2.82
C ALA A 58 3.91 -0.71 -3.99
N LEU A 59 3.78 0.19 -4.98
CA LEU A 59 4.72 0.29 -6.10
C LEU A 59 6.13 0.69 -5.62
N SER A 60 6.25 1.71 -4.77
CA SER A 60 7.54 2.13 -4.21
C SER A 60 8.22 1.03 -3.40
N CYS A 61 7.44 0.20 -2.73
CA CYS A 61 7.95 -0.89 -1.92
C CYS A 61 8.17 -2.20 -2.70
N GLY A 62 7.76 -2.30 -3.97
CA GLY A 62 7.88 -3.55 -4.75
C GLY A 62 6.80 -4.60 -4.49
N ALA A 63 5.67 -4.25 -3.87
CA ALA A 63 4.53 -5.14 -3.68
C ALA A 63 3.55 -5.08 -4.87
N ILE A 64 3.94 -5.70 -5.98
CA ILE A 64 3.23 -5.58 -7.26
C ILE A 64 1.78 -6.09 -7.17
N GLU A 65 1.53 -7.20 -6.49
CA GLU A 65 0.20 -7.79 -6.36
C GLU A 65 -0.75 -6.84 -5.61
N ILE A 66 -0.28 -6.22 -4.53
CA ILE A 66 -1.06 -5.25 -3.76
C ILE A 66 -1.34 -4.02 -4.63
N ALA A 67 -0.34 -3.51 -5.35
CA ALA A 67 -0.53 -2.39 -6.28
C ALA A 67 -1.59 -2.70 -7.35
N ARG A 68 -1.61 -3.92 -7.90
CA ARG A 68 -2.63 -4.36 -8.87
C ARG A 68 -4.03 -4.42 -8.26
N ILE A 69 -4.17 -4.86 -7.01
CA ILE A 69 -5.46 -4.88 -6.32
C ILE A 69 -5.96 -3.44 -6.11
N CYS A 70 -5.10 -2.54 -5.64
CA CYS A 70 -5.45 -1.14 -5.45
C CYS A 70 -5.78 -0.43 -6.77
N LEU A 71 -5.10 -0.77 -7.87
CA LEU A 71 -5.45 -0.28 -9.21
C LEU A 71 -6.88 -0.69 -9.60
N LYS A 72 -7.27 -1.95 -9.35
CA LYS A 72 -8.63 -2.42 -9.62
C LYS A 72 -9.65 -1.70 -8.75
N LEU A 73 -9.36 -1.49 -7.47
CA LEU A 73 -10.23 -0.72 -6.59
C LEU A 73 -10.43 0.72 -7.07
N GLU A 74 -9.36 1.38 -7.52
CA GLU A 74 -9.40 2.73 -8.06
C GLU A 74 -10.22 2.79 -9.36
N HIS A 75 -10.01 1.83 -10.27
CA HIS A 75 -10.69 1.78 -11.56
C HIS A 75 -12.19 1.46 -11.45
N TYR A 76 -12.55 0.54 -10.55
CA TYR A 76 -13.93 0.08 -10.37
C TYR A 76 -14.66 0.76 -9.19
N ASP A 77 -14.16 1.89 -8.67
CA ASP A 77 -14.75 2.60 -7.51
C ASP A 77 -16.24 2.94 -7.70
N ALA A 78 -16.67 3.22 -8.94
CA ALA A 78 -18.06 3.55 -9.25
C ALA A 78 -19.04 2.37 -9.10
N VAL A 79 -18.56 1.12 -9.19
CA VAL A 79 -19.40 -0.09 -9.16
C VAL A 79 -19.15 -0.96 -7.93
N ILE A 80 -17.99 -0.83 -7.29
CA ILE A 80 -17.66 -1.58 -6.08
C ILE A 80 -18.46 -1.03 -4.90
N ASN A 81 -19.00 -1.96 -4.10
CA ASN A 81 -19.65 -1.60 -2.85
C ASN A 81 -18.67 -0.84 -1.92
N LYS A 82 -19.11 0.33 -1.41
CA LYS A 82 -18.26 1.21 -0.58
C LYS A 82 -17.68 0.51 0.65
N SER A 83 -18.45 -0.33 1.36
CA SER A 83 -17.95 -1.02 2.55
C SER A 83 -16.98 -2.15 2.18
N ALA A 84 -17.26 -2.88 1.09
CA ALA A 84 -16.35 -3.89 0.57
C ALA A 84 -15.01 -3.28 0.14
N GLY A 85 -15.02 -2.15 -0.57
CA GLY A 85 -13.81 -1.43 -0.97
C GLY A 85 -12.97 -1.00 0.24
N LYS A 86 -13.60 -0.51 1.31
CA LYS A 86 -12.89 -0.16 2.56
C LYS A 86 -12.24 -1.38 3.21
N LYS A 87 -12.94 -2.50 3.26
CA LYS A 87 -12.40 -3.74 3.83
C LYS A 87 -11.15 -4.19 3.05
N ILE A 88 -11.24 -4.21 1.71
CA ILE A 88 -10.09 -4.60 0.88
C ILE A 88 -8.91 -3.63 1.10
N LEU A 89 -9.15 -2.31 1.18
CA LEU A 89 -8.09 -1.35 1.46
C LEU A 89 -7.43 -1.57 2.83
N MET A 90 -8.23 -1.89 3.85
CA MET A 90 -7.74 -2.22 5.19
C MET A 90 -6.87 -3.48 5.15
N ASP A 91 -7.37 -4.54 4.52
CA ASP A 91 -6.68 -5.81 4.38
C ASP A 91 -5.34 -5.64 3.62
N MET A 92 -5.35 -4.85 2.54
CA MET A 92 -4.14 -4.57 1.75
C MET A 92 -3.13 -3.72 2.53
N SER A 93 -3.60 -2.73 3.29
CA SER A 93 -2.73 -1.89 4.10
C SER A 93 -2.05 -2.70 5.22
N ASN A 94 -2.79 -3.56 5.91
CA ASN A 94 -2.25 -4.43 6.94
C ASN A 94 -1.28 -5.47 6.37
N ALA A 95 -1.63 -6.11 5.25
CA ALA A 95 -0.71 -7.03 4.57
C ALA A 95 0.60 -6.33 4.19
N MET A 96 0.51 -5.10 3.69
CA MET A 96 1.67 -4.31 3.31
C MET A 96 2.53 -3.89 4.51
N ILE A 97 1.93 -3.57 5.65
CA ILE A 97 2.65 -3.28 6.90
C ILE A 97 3.50 -4.50 7.29
N HIS A 98 2.91 -5.69 7.33
CA HIS A 98 3.65 -6.92 7.67
C HIS A 98 4.79 -7.23 6.71
N LEU A 99 4.62 -6.98 5.41
CA LEU A 99 5.70 -7.15 4.43
C LEU A 99 6.86 -6.17 4.62
N CYS A 100 6.57 -4.96 5.10
CA CYS A 100 7.58 -3.94 5.37
C CYS A 100 8.29 -4.12 6.71
N GLU A 101 7.70 -4.86 7.65
CA GLU A 101 8.28 -5.19 8.97
C GLU A 101 9.30 -6.34 8.91
N ALA A 102 9.12 -7.28 7.97
CA ALA A 102 9.95 -8.48 7.80
C ALA A 102 11.41 -8.17 7.45
#